data_AF-A0A945B5S6-F1
#
_entry.id   AF-A0A945B5S6-F1
#
_cell.length_a   1.000
_cell.length_b   1.000
_cell.length_c   1.000
_cell.angle_alpha   90.00
_cell.angle_beta   90.00
_cell.angle_gamma   90.00
#
_symmetry.space_group_name_H-M   'P 1'
#
loop_
_entity.id
_entity.type
_entity.pdbx_description
1 polymer ?
#
loop_
_entity_poly.entity_id
_entity_poly.type
_entity_poly.pdbx_seq_one_letter_code
_entity_poly.pdbx_strand_id
1 'polypeptide(L)'
;MMSGTASADNGMAELKKLLQGQIELMKPELQDKVKALSTDTKMSLMAILAMHSRYSDKATLRQVMLEVLADFQSMTMGIMTDSVEMTADSARRLANHRIPVGGLLPYMGMENISDDRLAVLEGFNDSVEGNANKLADAAEAGDMGTAASLLGQITSGCVGCHAVFRSLPGASDLLK
;
A
#
# COMPACT_ATOMS: atom_id res chain seq x y z
N MET A 1 -8.07 -23.92 -26.63
CA MET A 1 -8.11 -22.89 -25.58
C MET A 1 -6.74 -22.81 -24.92
N MET A 2 -5.84 -21.97 -25.44
CA MET A 2 -4.53 -21.68 -24.84
C MET A 2 -4.34 -20.16 -24.95
N SER A 3 -4.70 -19.41 -23.90
CA SER A 3 -4.48 -17.95 -23.83
C SER A 3 -4.40 -17.46 -22.37
N GLY A 4 -3.88 -18.30 -21.46
CA GLY A 4 -3.76 -17.95 -20.03
C GLY A 4 -2.35 -17.57 -19.57
N THR A 5 -1.29 -17.95 -20.30
CA THR A 5 0.09 -17.80 -19.84
C THR A 5 0.75 -16.47 -20.26
N ALA A 6 0.46 -15.98 -21.46
CA ALA A 6 1.07 -14.76 -21.99
C ALA A 6 0.67 -13.47 -21.23
N SER A 7 -0.49 -13.43 -20.58
CA SER A 7 -0.96 -12.25 -19.82
C SER A 7 -0.28 -12.16 -18.44
N ALA A 8 -0.09 -13.29 -17.76
CA ALA A 8 0.56 -13.35 -16.45
C ALA A 8 2.07 -13.10 -16.53
N ASP A 9 2.73 -13.63 -17.58
CA ASP A 9 4.17 -13.43 -17.79
C ASP A 9 4.53 -11.96 -18.08
N ASN A 10 3.66 -11.26 -18.82
CA ASN A 10 3.84 -9.83 -19.10
C ASN A 10 3.67 -8.97 -17.85
N GLY A 11 2.66 -9.26 -17.01
CA GLY A 11 2.44 -8.52 -15.75
C GLY A 11 3.60 -8.69 -14.77
N MET A 12 4.16 -9.90 -14.63
CA MET A 12 5.32 -10.13 -13.77
C MET A 12 6.59 -9.44 -14.27
N ALA A 13 6.79 -9.36 -15.58
CA ALA A 13 7.93 -8.63 -16.16
C ALA A 13 7.83 -7.12 -15.90
N GLU A 14 6.63 -6.55 -16.01
CA GLU A 14 6.36 -5.14 -15.71
C GLU A 14 6.59 -4.81 -14.23
N LEU A 15 6.09 -5.65 -13.32
CA LEU A 15 6.31 -5.50 -11.88
C LEU A 15 7.78 -5.57 -11.49
N LYS A 16 8.54 -6.50 -12.10
CA LYS A 16 9.99 -6.58 -11.91
C LYS A 16 10.69 -5.31 -12.37
N LYS A 17 10.32 -4.79 -13.54
CA LYS A 17 10.88 -3.54 -14.07
C LYS A 17 10.57 -2.35 -13.18
N LEU A 18 9.34 -2.26 -12.67
CA LEU A 18 8.93 -1.24 -11.73
C LEU A 18 9.73 -1.30 -10.43
N LEU A 19 9.82 -2.48 -9.81
CA LEU A 19 10.60 -2.67 -8.58
C LEU A 19 12.07 -2.33 -8.80
N GLN A 20 12.63 -2.73 -9.93
CA GLN A 20 14.01 -2.40 -10.30
C GLN A 20 14.21 -0.88 -10.45
N GLY A 21 13.27 -0.17 -11.11
CA GLY A 21 13.30 1.29 -11.21
C GLY A 21 13.19 1.99 -9.85
N GLN A 22 12.40 1.44 -8.92
CA GLN A 22 12.35 1.94 -7.55
C GLN A 22 13.69 1.76 -6.82
N ILE A 23 14.33 0.59 -6.96
CA ILE A 23 15.64 0.30 -6.37
C ILE A 23 16.72 1.24 -6.90
N GLU A 24 16.67 1.60 -8.19
CA GLU A 24 17.65 2.50 -8.80
C GLU A 24 17.65 3.91 -8.19
N LEU A 25 16.51 4.37 -7.68
CA LEU A 25 16.36 5.65 -6.98
C LEU A 25 16.91 5.63 -5.55
N MET A 26 17.14 4.45 -4.97
CA MET A 26 17.65 4.29 -3.61
C MET A 26 19.15 4.56 -3.54
N LYS A 27 19.63 5.05 -2.38
CA LYS A 27 21.06 5.14 -2.08
C LYS A 27 21.74 3.75 -2.08
N PRO A 28 23.04 3.65 -2.37
CA PRO A 28 23.74 2.36 -2.50
C PRO A 28 23.55 1.42 -1.30
N GLU A 29 23.59 1.96 -0.08
CA GLU A 29 23.47 1.16 1.14
C GLU A 29 22.10 0.49 1.26
N LEU A 30 21.04 1.18 0.84
CA LEU A 30 19.69 0.61 0.81
C LEU A 30 19.55 -0.39 -0.34
N GLN A 31 20.13 -0.12 -1.52
CA GLN A 31 20.11 -1.08 -2.63
C GLN A 31 20.71 -2.42 -2.23
N ASP A 32 21.85 -2.41 -1.53
CA ASP A 32 22.53 -3.63 -1.11
C ASP A 32 21.70 -4.43 -0.12
N LYS A 33 21.02 -3.76 0.82
CA LYS A 33 20.05 -4.41 1.71
C LYS A 33 18.89 -5.04 0.95
N VAL A 34 18.27 -4.33 0.01
CA VAL A 34 17.14 -4.85 -0.77
C VAL A 34 17.58 -6.03 -1.63
N LYS A 35 18.78 -5.98 -2.22
CA LYS A 35 19.35 -7.11 -2.98
C LYS A 35 19.61 -8.33 -2.10
N ALA A 36 19.96 -8.13 -0.84
CA ALA A 36 20.21 -9.20 0.13
C ALA A 36 18.93 -9.88 0.66
N LEU A 37 17.74 -9.30 0.48
CA LEU A 37 16.47 -9.92 0.87
C LEU A 37 16.25 -11.26 0.17
N SER A 38 15.56 -12.16 0.85
CA SER A 38 15.15 -13.45 0.28
C SER A 38 14.25 -13.29 -0.95
N THR A 39 14.18 -14.35 -1.76
CA THR A 39 13.26 -14.40 -2.90
C THR A 39 11.81 -14.25 -2.45
N ASP A 40 11.43 -14.88 -1.33
CA ASP A 40 10.06 -14.87 -0.82
C ASP A 40 9.63 -13.45 -0.41
N THR A 41 10.49 -12.72 0.30
CA THR A 41 10.25 -11.32 0.64
C THR A 41 10.09 -10.46 -0.62
N LYS A 42 10.96 -10.64 -1.62
CA LYS A 42 10.84 -9.90 -2.89
C LYS A 42 9.54 -10.22 -3.62
N MET A 43 9.09 -11.47 -3.58
CA MET A 43 7.81 -11.89 -4.16
C MET A 43 6.62 -11.25 -3.42
N SER A 44 6.63 -11.23 -2.09
CA SER A 44 5.58 -10.56 -1.30
C SER A 44 5.54 -9.05 -1.58
N LEU A 45 6.70 -8.38 -1.68
CA LEU A 45 6.77 -6.97 -2.08
C LEU A 45 6.19 -6.73 -3.48
N MET A 46 6.48 -7.61 -4.45
CA MET A 46 5.89 -7.51 -5.78
C MET A 46 4.38 -7.75 -5.78
N ALA A 47 3.87 -8.68 -4.96
CA ALA A 47 2.44 -8.90 -4.80
C ALA A 47 1.75 -7.66 -4.23
N ILE A 48 2.37 -6.99 -3.26
CA ILE A 48 1.86 -5.74 -2.71
C ILE A 48 1.81 -4.64 -3.78
N LEU A 49 2.89 -4.48 -4.55
CA LEU A 49 2.93 -3.51 -5.65
C LEU A 49 1.87 -3.82 -6.72
N ALA A 50 1.59 -5.10 -7.00
CA ALA A 50 0.61 -5.50 -8.01
C ALA A 50 -0.83 -5.08 -7.69
N MET A 51 -1.15 -4.81 -6.42
CA MET A 51 -2.47 -4.30 -6.04
C MET A 51 -2.67 -2.82 -6.39
N HIS A 52 -1.59 -2.13 -6.76
CA HIS A 52 -1.59 -0.71 -7.03
C HIS A 52 -1.43 -0.43 -8.52
N SER A 53 -2.27 0.47 -9.04
CA SER A 53 -2.15 0.96 -10.43
C SER A 53 -1.64 2.39 -10.53
N ARG A 54 -1.49 3.06 -9.38
CA ARG A 54 -1.09 4.47 -9.30
C ARG A 54 0.32 4.58 -8.74
N TYR A 55 1.24 5.11 -9.52
CA TYR A 55 2.64 5.34 -9.13
C TYR A 55 2.98 6.82 -9.25
N SER A 56 3.90 7.31 -8.44
CA SER A 56 4.34 8.70 -8.51
C SER A 56 5.84 8.84 -8.64
N ASP A 57 6.26 9.68 -9.59
CA ASP A 57 7.66 10.08 -9.74
C ASP A 57 8.05 11.26 -8.84
N LYS A 58 7.10 11.81 -8.06
CA LYS A 58 7.29 13.06 -7.30
C LYS A 58 6.73 13.01 -5.88
N ALA A 59 5.60 12.34 -5.66
CA ALA A 59 4.94 12.35 -4.36
C ALA A 59 5.75 11.52 -3.36
N THR A 60 6.16 12.16 -2.27
CA THR A 60 6.78 11.51 -1.11
C THR A 60 5.75 10.71 -0.32
N LEU A 61 6.20 9.80 0.55
CA LEU A 61 5.28 9.07 1.43
C LEU A 61 4.42 10.03 2.27
N ARG A 62 4.94 11.19 2.70
CA ARG A 62 4.12 12.19 3.42
C ARG A 62 2.91 12.62 2.60
N GLN A 63 3.11 12.93 1.32
CA GLN A 63 2.03 13.39 0.44
C GLN A 63 1.03 12.27 0.16
N VAL A 64 1.51 11.05 -0.07
CA VAL A 64 0.65 9.87 -0.21
C VAL A 64 -0.19 9.64 1.05
N MET A 65 0.42 9.70 2.23
CA MET A 65 -0.30 9.51 3.49
C MET A 65 -1.33 10.62 3.77
N LEU A 66 -1.12 11.84 3.26
CA LEU A 66 -2.14 12.89 3.31
C LEU A 66 -3.32 12.61 2.38
N GLU A 67 -3.07 12.05 1.20
CA GLU A 67 -4.15 11.58 0.31
C GLU A 67 -4.95 10.45 0.96
N VAL A 68 -4.25 9.44 1.51
CA VAL A 68 -4.85 8.32 2.25
C VAL A 68 -5.70 8.83 3.43
N LEU A 69 -5.20 9.80 4.19
CA LEU A 69 -5.95 10.41 5.30
C LEU A 69 -7.21 11.14 4.81
N ALA A 70 -7.12 11.86 3.68
CA ALA A 70 -8.27 12.55 3.12
C ALA A 70 -9.36 11.55 2.68
N ASP A 71 -8.97 10.44 2.04
CA ASP A 71 -9.90 9.36 1.68
C ASP A 71 -10.49 8.66 2.91
N PHE A 72 -9.70 8.45 3.96
CA PHE A 72 -10.20 7.90 5.23
C PHE A 72 -11.25 8.82 5.88
N GLN A 73 -11.01 10.13 5.90
CA GLN A 73 -11.96 11.11 6.42
C GLN A 73 -13.22 11.18 5.56
N SER A 74 -13.07 11.16 4.24
CA SER A 74 -14.19 11.12 3.29
C SER A 74 -15.06 9.88 3.47
N MET A 75 -14.43 8.71 3.60
CA MET A 75 -15.11 7.45 3.91
C MET A 75 -15.89 7.54 5.23
N THR A 76 -15.27 8.09 6.29
CA THR A 76 -15.94 8.28 7.58
C THR A 76 -17.15 9.21 7.48
N MET A 77 -17.04 10.32 6.74
CA MET A 77 -18.16 11.24 6.49
C MET A 77 -19.28 10.56 5.69
N GLY A 78 -18.94 9.73 4.70
CA GLY A 78 -19.90 8.96 3.93
C GLY A 78 -20.70 8.02 4.83
N ILE A 79 -20.03 7.31 5.75
CA ILE A 79 -20.70 6.42 6.71
C ILE A 79 -21.65 7.20 7.62
N MET A 80 -21.22 8.32 8.18
CA MET A 80 -22.03 9.12 9.11
C MET A 80 -23.22 9.84 8.46
N THR A 81 -23.19 10.00 7.14
CA THR A 81 -24.26 10.64 6.37
C THR A 81 -25.06 9.64 5.54
N ASP A 82 -24.82 8.34 5.70
CA ASP A 82 -25.45 7.24 4.95
C ASP A 82 -25.27 7.39 3.42
N SER A 83 -24.15 7.97 2.99
CA SER A 83 -23.80 8.15 1.58
C SER A 83 -22.99 6.97 1.07
N VAL A 84 -23.68 6.05 0.39
CA VAL A 84 -23.09 4.83 -0.21
C VAL A 84 -21.97 5.18 -1.20
N GLU A 85 -22.24 6.05 -2.17
CA GLU A 85 -21.28 6.43 -3.22
C GLU A 85 -20.01 7.03 -2.61
N MET A 86 -20.16 8.00 -1.69
CA MET A 86 -19.02 8.62 -1.02
C MET A 86 -18.19 7.61 -0.22
N THR A 87 -18.86 6.68 0.46
CA THR A 87 -18.22 5.65 1.27
C THR A 87 -17.41 4.68 0.40
N ALA A 88 -18.05 4.10 -0.61
CA ALA A 88 -17.43 3.12 -1.50
C ALA A 88 -16.26 3.73 -2.30
N ASP A 89 -16.48 4.88 -2.93
CA ASP A 89 -15.45 5.53 -3.75
C ASP A 89 -14.23 5.91 -2.93
N SER A 90 -14.44 6.46 -1.73
CA SER A 90 -13.32 6.86 -0.86
C SER A 90 -12.55 5.64 -0.36
N ALA A 91 -13.24 4.56 -0.03
CA ALA A 91 -12.60 3.32 0.40
C ALA A 91 -11.78 2.67 -0.73
N ARG A 92 -12.28 2.70 -1.97
CA ARG A 92 -11.52 2.23 -3.16
C ARG A 92 -10.30 3.10 -3.45
N ARG A 93 -10.42 4.43 -3.32
CA ARG A 93 -9.28 5.34 -3.51
C ARG A 93 -8.22 5.17 -2.42
N LEU A 94 -8.64 4.87 -1.19
CA LEU A 94 -7.73 4.51 -0.11
C LEU A 94 -7.01 3.19 -0.42
N ALA A 95 -7.75 2.16 -0.82
CA ALA A 95 -7.19 0.85 -1.13
C ALA A 95 -6.26 0.85 -2.37
N ASN A 96 -6.50 1.76 -3.32
CA ASN A 96 -5.63 2.00 -4.47
C ASN A 96 -5.04 3.41 -4.39
N HIS A 97 -4.43 3.75 -3.26
CA HIS A 97 -3.67 4.98 -3.15
C HIS A 97 -2.46 4.94 -4.09
N ARG A 98 -1.80 6.08 -4.33
CA ARG A 98 -0.59 6.05 -5.15
C ARG A 98 0.60 5.47 -4.38
N ILE A 99 1.53 4.81 -5.06
CA ILE A 99 2.84 4.45 -4.50
C ILE A 99 3.77 5.68 -4.56
N PRO A 100 4.49 6.02 -3.48
CA PRO A 100 5.38 7.17 -3.45
C PRO A 100 6.62 6.98 -4.33
N VAL A 101 7.32 8.07 -4.62
CA VAL A 101 8.59 8.07 -5.35
C VAL A 101 9.60 7.15 -4.68
N GLY A 102 10.18 6.24 -5.46
CA GLY A 102 11.12 5.21 -4.98
C GLY A 102 10.48 4.03 -4.26
N GLY A 103 9.14 3.93 -4.23
CA GLY A 103 8.44 2.87 -3.52
C GLY A 103 8.43 3.07 -2.00
N LEU A 104 7.97 2.06 -1.26
CA LEU A 104 7.76 2.18 0.19
C LEU A 104 9.07 2.08 1.01
N LEU A 105 9.98 1.19 0.59
CA LEU A 105 11.19 0.81 1.36
C LEU A 105 12.06 2.01 1.81
N PRO A 106 12.29 3.05 0.99
CA PRO A 106 13.13 4.18 1.39
C PRO A 106 12.58 4.97 2.58
N TYR A 107 11.30 4.81 2.92
CA TYR A 107 10.64 5.56 3.98
C TYR A 107 10.51 4.78 5.29
N MET A 108 10.89 3.49 5.30
CA MET A 108 10.73 2.61 6.46
C MET A 108 11.90 2.66 7.44
N GLY A 109 13.02 3.27 7.07
CA GLY A 109 14.27 3.22 7.85
C GLY A 109 15.07 1.94 7.58
N MET A 110 16.39 2.04 7.63
CA MET A 110 17.33 0.96 7.28
C MET A 110 17.21 -0.26 8.22
N GLU A 111 16.81 -0.02 9.46
CA GLU A 111 16.58 -1.03 10.50
C GLU A 111 15.39 -1.95 10.20
N ASN A 112 14.45 -1.51 9.36
CA ASN A 112 13.26 -2.27 8.98
C ASN A 112 13.40 -3.04 7.67
N ILE A 113 14.56 -2.96 7.00
CA ILE A 113 14.85 -3.68 5.77
C ILE A 113 15.51 -5.02 6.10
N SER A 114 14.67 -6.00 6.43
CA SER A 114 15.03 -7.42 6.62
C SER A 114 13.85 -8.32 6.30
N ASP A 115 14.09 -9.62 6.08
CA ASP A 115 13.03 -10.59 5.81
C ASP A 115 11.99 -10.63 6.94
N ASP A 116 12.42 -10.76 8.20
CA ASP A 116 11.51 -10.81 9.37
C ASP A 116 10.65 -9.56 9.51
N ARG A 117 11.23 -8.38 9.26
CA ARG A 117 10.52 -7.11 9.40
C ARG A 117 9.54 -6.90 8.27
N LEU A 118 9.88 -7.31 7.04
CA LEU A 118 9.01 -7.13 5.88
C LEU A 118 7.92 -8.21 5.78
N ALA A 119 8.10 -9.37 6.42
CA ALA A 119 7.11 -10.45 6.45
C ALA A 119 5.74 -10.00 7.03
N VAL A 120 5.71 -9.00 7.91
CA VAL A 120 4.45 -8.49 8.48
C VAL A 120 3.72 -7.48 7.58
N LEU A 121 4.35 -7.03 6.49
CA LEU A 121 3.81 -5.97 5.64
C LEU A 121 2.52 -6.40 4.94
N GLU A 122 2.45 -7.64 4.47
CA GLU A 122 1.26 -8.19 3.82
C GLU A 122 0.05 -8.21 4.78
N GLY A 123 0.28 -8.57 6.05
CA GLY A 123 -0.75 -8.54 7.08
C GLY A 123 -1.25 -7.12 7.34
N PHE A 124 -0.35 -6.12 7.39
CA PHE A 124 -0.78 -4.73 7.51
C PHE A 124 -1.53 -4.24 6.28
N ASN A 125 -1.09 -4.64 5.08
CA ASN A 125 -1.76 -4.31 3.84
C ASN A 125 -3.22 -4.82 3.82
N ASP A 126 -3.45 -6.10 4.13
CA ASP A 126 -4.82 -6.64 4.19
C ASP A 126 -5.64 -5.95 5.29
N SER A 127 -5.03 -5.64 6.44
CA SER A 127 -5.72 -4.97 7.55
C SER A 127 -6.23 -3.56 7.20
N VAL A 128 -5.58 -2.88 6.25
CA VAL A 128 -5.91 -1.51 5.82
C VAL A 128 -6.61 -1.53 4.47
N GLU A 129 -5.90 -1.87 3.40
CA GLU A 129 -6.42 -1.82 2.02
C GLU A 129 -7.41 -2.95 1.74
N GLY A 130 -7.14 -4.16 2.26
CA GLY A 130 -8.06 -5.29 2.14
C GLY A 130 -9.40 -5.00 2.81
N ASN A 131 -9.37 -4.46 4.03
CA ASN A 131 -10.58 -4.04 4.74
C ASN A 131 -11.26 -2.82 4.10
N ALA A 132 -10.51 -1.90 3.49
CA ALA A 132 -11.11 -0.80 2.73
C ALA A 132 -11.88 -1.31 1.49
N ASN A 133 -11.36 -2.31 0.77
CA ASN A 133 -12.11 -2.95 -0.31
C ASN A 133 -13.38 -3.64 0.20
N LYS A 134 -13.29 -4.40 1.31
CA LYS A 134 -14.46 -5.04 1.94
C LYS A 134 -15.50 -4.00 2.41
N LEU A 135 -15.03 -2.83 2.87
CA LEU A 135 -15.89 -1.73 3.30
C LEU A 135 -16.63 -1.12 2.11
N ALA A 136 -15.94 -0.94 0.97
CA ALA A 136 -16.59 -0.50 -0.26
C ALA A 136 -17.67 -1.49 -0.71
N ASP A 137 -17.36 -2.80 -0.73
CA ASP A 137 -18.31 -3.85 -1.09
C ASP A 137 -19.55 -3.84 -0.18
N ALA A 138 -19.35 -3.67 1.14
CA ALA A 138 -20.44 -3.57 2.10
C ALA A 138 -21.33 -2.34 1.88
N ALA A 139 -20.72 -1.18 1.61
CA ALA A 139 -21.45 0.04 1.31
C ALA A 139 -22.29 -0.09 0.03
N GLU A 140 -21.71 -0.63 -1.06
CA GLU A 140 -22.42 -0.89 -2.32
C GLU A 140 -23.59 -1.88 -2.17
N ALA A 141 -23.48 -2.83 -1.23
CA ALA A 141 -24.56 -3.74 -0.87
C ALA A 141 -25.64 -3.10 0.03
N GLY A 142 -25.48 -1.83 0.43
CA GLY A 142 -26.37 -1.13 1.36
C GLY A 142 -26.19 -1.54 2.82
N ASP A 143 -25.14 -2.31 3.16
CA ASP A 143 -24.83 -2.74 4.52
C ASP A 143 -23.86 -1.77 5.20
N MET A 144 -24.39 -0.59 5.51
CA MET A 144 -23.61 0.48 6.16
C MET A 144 -23.21 0.13 7.60
N GLY A 145 -23.89 -0.83 8.25
CA GLY A 145 -23.51 -1.35 9.55
C GLY A 145 -22.20 -2.13 9.49
N THR A 146 -22.07 -3.04 8.50
CA THR A 146 -20.82 -3.74 8.24
C THR A 146 -19.72 -2.78 7.80
N ALA A 147 -20.03 -1.81 6.91
CA ALA A 147 -19.05 -0.79 6.49
C ALA A 147 -18.49 -0.01 7.69
N ALA A 148 -19.36 0.44 8.61
CA ALA A 148 -18.94 1.13 9.84
C ALA A 148 -18.04 0.26 10.74
N SER A 149 -18.32 -1.05 10.84
CA SER A 149 -17.50 -1.96 11.66
C SER A 149 -16.08 -2.14 11.11
N LEU A 150 -15.93 -2.15 9.78
CA LEU A 150 -14.63 -2.29 9.10
C LEU A 150 -13.74 -1.06 9.30
N LEU A 151 -14.32 0.12 9.49
CA LEU A 151 -13.57 1.35 9.77
C LEU A 151 -12.65 1.21 10.99
N GLY A 152 -13.12 0.51 12.04
CA GLY A 152 -12.33 0.24 13.25
C GLY A 152 -11.12 -0.68 12.98
N GLN A 153 -11.28 -1.66 12.07
CA GLN A 153 -10.19 -2.55 11.67
C GLN A 153 -9.13 -1.80 10.86
N ILE A 154 -9.56 -0.98 9.89
CA ILE A 154 -8.69 -0.11 9.09
C ILE A 154 -7.89 0.82 10.02
N THR A 155 -8.56 1.46 10.98
CA THR A 155 -7.91 2.35 11.96
C THR A 155 -6.83 1.63 12.76
N SER A 156 -7.14 0.41 13.22
CA SER A 156 -6.18 -0.42 13.97
C SER A 156 -4.99 -0.82 13.12
N GLY A 157 -5.21 -1.17 11.84
CA GLY A 157 -4.16 -1.46 10.87
C GLY A 157 -3.24 -0.26 10.62
N CYS A 158 -3.80 0.94 10.44
CA CYS A 158 -3.03 2.18 10.27
C CYS A 158 -2.09 2.42 11.46
N VAL A 159 -2.59 2.30 12.69
CA VAL A 159 -1.79 2.49 13.91
C VAL A 159 -0.73 1.40 14.05
N GLY A 160 -1.08 0.14 13.77
CA GLY A 160 -0.15 -0.99 13.83
C GLY A 160 1.03 -0.84 12.86
N CYS A 161 0.75 -0.53 11.60
CA CYS A 161 1.79 -0.28 10.59
C CYS A 161 2.70 0.89 11.01
N HIS A 162 2.12 1.98 11.51
CA HIS A 162 2.89 3.12 12.01
C HIS A 162 3.77 2.76 13.20
N ALA A 163 3.32 1.92 14.13
CA ALA A 163 4.12 1.52 15.28
C ALA A 163 5.37 0.72 14.89
N VAL A 164 5.34 0.01 13.76
CA VAL A 164 6.46 -0.81 13.28
C VAL A 164 7.38 -0.03 12.35
N PHE A 165 6.83 0.68 11.36
CA PHE A 165 7.61 1.21 10.24
C PHE A 165 7.76 2.73 10.22
N ARG A 166 7.06 3.47 11.09
CA ARG A 166 7.10 4.93 11.03
C ARG A 166 8.42 5.45 11.57
N SER A 167 9.27 5.87 10.64
CA SER A 167 10.47 6.66 10.91
C SER A 167 10.16 8.18 10.89
N LEU A 168 11.17 9.03 10.67
CA LEU A 168 10.99 10.48 10.53
C LEU A 168 9.93 10.78 9.45
N PRO A 169 8.92 11.64 9.70
CA PRO A 169 7.70 11.63 8.90
C PRO A 169 7.92 11.94 7.41
N GLY A 170 7.89 10.93 6.54
CA GLY A 170 7.56 11.03 5.12
C GLY A 170 8.50 11.84 4.20
N ALA A 171 9.70 12.19 4.66
CA ALA A 171 10.85 12.52 3.80
C ALA A 171 11.86 11.38 3.95
N SER A 172 12.35 10.83 2.84
CA SER A 172 13.37 9.78 2.87
C SER A 172 14.75 10.40 2.68
N ASP A 173 15.66 10.10 3.59
CA ASP A 173 17.10 10.34 3.43
C ASP A 173 17.80 9.16 2.73
N LEU A 174 17.04 8.16 2.24
CA LEU A 174 17.52 6.95 1.57
C LEU A 174 17.27 6.96 0.06
N LEU A 175 16.72 8.05 -0.48
CA LEU A 175 16.66 8.34 -1.92
C LEU A 175 17.90 9.14 -2.37
N LYS A 176 18.26 9.00 -3.65
CA LYS A 176 19.33 9.77 -4.32
C LYS A 176 18.94 11.21 -4.61
#